data_AF-A0A959GHQ8-F1
#
_entry.id   AF-A0A959GHQ8-F1
#
_cell.length_a   1.000
_cell.length_b   1.000
_cell.length_c   1.000
_cell.angle_alpha   90.00
_cell.angle_beta   90.00
_cell.angle_gamma   90.00
#
_symmetry.space_group_name_H-M   'P 1'
#
loop_
_entity.id
_entity.type
_entity.pdbx_description
1 polymer ?
#
loop_
_entity_poly.entity_id
_entity_poly.type
_entity_poly.pdbx_seq_one_letter_code
_entity_poly.pdbx_strand_id
1 'polypeptide(L)'
;MKIRNFWSSWGRFFLFSAVSTASSYDEYQHCPRLNNCVKDTQDFAAVLLEKYQFEPENILTLYNAESARATLGKLEEEAAWRKAEAANTILSYYDYNRRYPSGKYRDQALQAIKRLEEEKAWQRAVRAHTLSAFLEYKDRYPQGRYVEKAEEHIQAILASEQEPAAWQEALASNTEEGYHRFLKTYPKSPFAASAQEGLNKLQRAKVAAEEERRRRMQEQANLQTQQNKKLQRPGSEAPLEILWRKRLPIGIGLGVLLGMLLIWGLSKRNDVSPIGQDTEQAGQDTANYGSVRLSGHAYRTIRLNGLTWMAENLNYEIQDSWCYDNKSANCDQYGRLYTWDAAKKSCAAVGWRLPSDQEWREMTSAPGTKFLTNSLGSFSPMLRCSFLP
;
A
#
# COMPACT_ATOMS: atom_id res chain seq x y z
N MET A 1 3.89 -50.67 -28.23
CA MET A 1 4.15 -50.22 -26.83
C MET A 1 3.95 -48.71 -26.81
N LYS A 2 3.00 -48.23 -26.00
CA LYS A 2 2.47 -46.86 -26.01
C LYS A 2 3.56 -45.82 -25.67
N ILE A 3 3.97 -45.00 -26.63
CA ILE A 3 4.68 -43.72 -26.38
C ILE A 3 3.65 -42.68 -25.92
N ARG A 4 2.82 -43.01 -24.91
CA ARG A 4 1.74 -42.13 -24.43
C ARG A 4 2.13 -41.36 -23.18
N ASN A 5 3.23 -41.74 -22.51
CA ASN A 5 3.53 -41.28 -21.15
C ASN A 5 4.92 -40.62 -20.96
N PHE A 6 5.71 -40.40 -22.03
CA PHE A 6 7.02 -39.72 -21.88
C PHE A 6 6.96 -38.21 -22.16
N TRP A 7 5.85 -37.71 -22.70
CA TRP A 7 5.74 -36.35 -23.25
C TRP A 7 4.78 -35.42 -22.48
N SER A 8 4.55 -35.67 -21.19
CA SER A 8 3.61 -34.88 -20.39
C SER A 8 4.27 -33.80 -19.51
N SER A 9 5.59 -33.81 -19.35
CA SER A 9 6.28 -32.94 -18.38
C SER A 9 7.08 -31.78 -18.98
N TRP A 10 7.27 -31.73 -20.30
CA TRP A 10 8.04 -30.68 -20.98
C TRP A 10 7.25 -30.15 -22.17
N GLY A 11 6.68 -28.95 -22.04
CA GLY A 11 6.25 -28.11 -23.16
C GLY A 11 5.12 -28.66 -24.03
N ARG A 12 3.89 -28.16 -23.79
CA ARG A 12 2.69 -28.44 -24.59
C ARG A 12 2.71 -27.87 -26.03
N PHE A 13 3.89 -27.57 -26.57
CA PHE A 13 4.10 -27.03 -27.91
C PHE A 13 5.42 -27.59 -28.45
N PHE A 14 5.35 -28.71 -29.18
CA PHE A 14 6.43 -29.03 -30.10
C PHE A 14 6.24 -28.13 -31.32
N LEU A 15 6.98 -27.03 -31.37
CA LEU A 15 7.17 -26.25 -32.59
C LEU A 15 7.96 -27.13 -33.58
N PHE A 16 7.31 -28.08 -34.24
CA PHE A 16 7.75 -28.49 -35.57
C PHE A 16 7.33 -27.37 -36.52
N SER A 17 8.21 -26.38 -36.63
CA SER A 17 8.19 -25.47 -37.76
C SER A 17 8.57 -26.31 -38.98
N ALA A 18 7.58 -26.94 -39.62
CA ALA A 18 7.65 -27.12 -41.06
C ALA A 18 7.37 -25.74 -41.66
N VAL A 19 8.37 -24.86 -41.59
CA VAL A 19 8.38 -23.67 -42.44
C VAL A 19 8.59 -24.22 -43.84
N SER A 20 7.50 -24.45 -44.57
CA SER A 20 7.58 -24.02 -45.96
C SER A 20 7.16 -22.56 -45.96
N THR A 21 8.14 -21.70 -46.20
CA THR A 21 7.83 -20.41 -46.82
C THR A 21 7.16 -20.71 -48.15
N ALA A 22 5.83 -20.64 -48.21
CA ALA A 22 5.09 -21.28 -49.30
C ALA A 22 3.96 -20.42 -49.83
N SER A 23 4.21 -19.14 -50.09
CA SER A 23 3.43 -18.27 -50.99
C SER A 23 3.58 -16.81 -50.58
N SER A 24 4.83 -16.33 -50.61
CA SER A 24 5.13 -15.02 -51.19
C SER A 24 6.65 -14.86 -51.35
N TYR A 25 7.31 -15.88 -51.89
CA TYR A 25 8.67 -15.75 -52.41
C TYR A 25 8.79 -16.60 -53.68
N ASP A 26 7.91 -16.29 -54.63
CA ASP A 26 8.27 -16.48 -56.03
C ASP A 26 9.29 -15.42 -56.51
N GLU A 27 9.58 -14.43 -55.66
CA GLU A 27 10.59 -13.39 -55.86
C GLU A 27 11.51 -13.33 -54.64
N TYR A 28 12.42 -14.28 -54.48
CA TYR A 28 13.64 -13.93 -53.74
C TYR A 28 14.26 -12.79 -54.55
N GLN A 29 14.40 -11.58 -53.98
CA GLN A 29 14.99 -10.43 -54.69
C GLN A 29 16.32 -10.79 -55.36
N HIS A 30 16.99 -11.86 -54.90
CA HIS A 30 18.26 -12.35 -55.41
C HIS A 30 18.32 -13.87 -55.70
N CYS A 31 17.22 -14.63 -55.68
CA CYS A 31 17.22 -16.09 -55.97
C CYS A 31 16.10 -16.53 -56.94
N PRO A 32 16.29 -17.63 -57.69
CA PRO A 32 15.27 -18.15 -58.60
C PRO A 32 14.04 -18.74 -57.88
N ARG A 33 12.90 -18.70 -58.55
CA ARG A 33 11.58 -19.15 -58.11
C ARG A 33 11.57 -20.64 -57.76
N LEU A 34 11.11 -21.01 -56.57
CA LEU A 34 10.97 -22.40 -56.11
C LEU A 34 9.51 -22.85 -56.27
N ASN A 35 9.29 -24.00 -56.91
CA ASN A 35 7.95 -24.56 -57.12
C ASN A 35 7.62 -25.64 -56.07
N ASN A 36 6.33 -25.81 -55.74
CA ASN A 36 5.76 -26.90 -54.92
C ASN A 36 6.04 -26.93 -53.40
N CYS A 37 6.74 -25.96 -52.82
CA CYS A 37 7.04 -25.98 -51.37
C CYS A 37 5.79 -26.05 -50.45
N VAL A 38 4.65 -25.50 -50.87
CA VAL A 38 3.35 -25.59 -50.15
C VAL A 38 2.93 -27.04 -50.01
N LYS A 39 2.95 -27.72 -51.15
CA LYS A 39 2.47 -29.08 -51.29
C LYS A 39 3.33 -30.00 -50.44
N ASP A 40 4.65 -29.81 -50.48
CA ASP A 40 5.58 -30.61 -49.67
C ASP A 40 5.30 -30.49 -48.16
N THR A 41 4.91 -29.30 -47.69
CA THR A 41 4.54 -29.11 -46.26
C THR A 41 3.15 -29.62 -45.92
N GLN A 42 2.20 -29.53 -46.84
CA GLN A 42 0.88 -30.14 -46.66
C GLN A 42 1.01 -31.66 -46.58
N ASP A 43 1.79 -32.27 -47.48
CA ASP A 43 2.05 -33.70 -47.51
C ASP A 43 2.83 -34.14 -46.25
N PHE A 44 3.81 -33.35 -45.80
CA PHE A 44 4.51 -33.61 -44.54
C PHE A 44 3.60 -33.52 -43.31
N ALA A 45 2.75 -32.48 -43.23
CA ALA A 45 1.79 -32.32 -42.15
C ALA A 45 0.77 -33.48 -42.13
N ALA A 46 0.30 -33.94 -43.28
CA ALA A 46 -0.58 -35.11 -43.40
C ALA A 46 0.08 -36.38 -42.85
N VAL A 47 1.36 -36.61 -43.15
CA VAL A 47 2.12 -37.74 -42.58
C VAL A 47 2.21 -37.66 -41.05
N LEU A 48 2.43 -36.48 -40.48
CA LEU A 48 2.47 -36.30 -39.02
C LEU A 48 1.12 -36.62 -38.36
N LEU A 49 0.01 -36.20 -38.97
CA LEU A 49 -1.34 -36.50 -38.49
C LEU A 49 -1.68 -37.99 -38.62
N GLU A 50 -1.55 -38.54 -39.82
CA GLU A 50 -2.06 -39.86 -40.16
C GLU A 50 -1.17 -40.99 -39.61
N LYS A 51 0.14 -40.84 -39.75
CA LYS A 51 1.10 -41.92 -39.41
C LYS A 51 1.64 -41.81 -38.00
N TYR A 52 1.84 -40.59 -37.52
CA TYR A 52 2.42 -40.34 -36.20
C TYR A 52 1.39 -39.89 -35.16
N GLN A 53 0.10 -39.80 -35.51
CA GLN A 53 -1.01 -39.50 -34.61
C GLN A 53 -0.81 -38.19 -33.82
N PHE A 54 -0.21 -37.19 -34.45
CA PHE A 54 -0.17 -35.85 -33.88
C PHE A 54 -1.59 -35.26 -33.88
N GLU A 55 -1.96 -34.60 -32.79
CA GLU A 55 -3.23 -33.85 -32.75
C GLU A 55 -3.13 -32.62 -33.65
N PRO A 56 -4.16 -32.31 -34.47
CA PRO A 56 -4.14 -31.15 -35.39
C PRO A 56 -3.84 -29.82 -34.70
N GLU A 57 -4.28 -29.63 -33.45
CA GLU A 57 -3.99 -28.46 -32.62
C GLU A 57 -2.51 -28.26 -32.27
N ASN A 58 -1.68 -29.29 -32.42
CA ASN A 58 -0.24 -29.23 -32.16
C ASN A 58 0.60 -29.03 -33.43
N ILE A 59 -0.04 -28.89 -34.60
CA ILE A 59 0.64 -28.66 -35.88
C ILE A 59 0.31 -27.25 -36.39
N LEU A 60 1.29 -26.35 -36.32
CA LEU A 60 1.19 -25.05 -36.95
C LEU A 60 1.69 -25.12 -38.39
N THR A 61 0.79 -24.88 -39.34
CA THR A 61 1.15 -24.75 -40.76
C THR A 61 1.14 -23.27 -41.17
N LEU A 62 2.25 -22.79 -41.71
CA LEU A 62 2.42 -21.40 -42.12
C LEU A 62 2.64 -21.35 -43.63
N TYR A 63 1.65 -20.86 -44.37
CA TYR A 63 1.69 -20.91 -45.82
C TYR A 63 2.18 -19.63 -46.49
N ASN A 64 2.17 -18.45 -45.86
CA ASN A 64 2.73 -17.23 -46.51
C ASN A 64 3.60 -16.42 -45.55
N ALA A 65 4.53 -15.61 -46.07
CA ALA A 65 5.55 -14.95 -45.24
C ALA A 65 4.97 -13.91 -44.27
N GLU A 66 3.91 -13.20 -44.68
CA GLU A 66 3.26 -12.18 -43.85
C GLU A 66 2.44 -12.80 -42.72
N SER A 67 1.63 -13.84 -43.01
CA SER A 67 0.90 -14.59 -41.98
C SER A 67 1.86 -15.38 -41.09
N ALA A 68 2.96 -15.90 -41.63
CA ALA A 68 4.02 -16.55 -40.86
C ALA A 68 4.64 -15.59 -39.86
N ARG A 69 5.04 -14.38 -40.31
CA ARG A 69 5.63 -13.36 -39.44
C ARG A 69 4.66 -12.89 -38.37
N ALA A 70 3.39 -12.65 -38.72
CA ALA A 70 2.37 -12.26 -37.76
C ALA A 70 2.05 -13.38 -36.74
N THR A 71 2.00 -14.64 -37.19
CA THR A 71 1.71 -15.79 -36.32
C THR A 71 2.88 -16.13 -35.41
N LEU A 72 4.11 -16.08 -35.93
CA LEU A 72 5.33 -16.24 -35.14
C LEU A 72 5.44 -15.15 -34.08
N GLY A 73 5.16 -13.88 -34.43
CA GLY A 73 5.15 -12.78 -33.45
C GLY A 73 4.16 -13.02 -32.31
N LYS A 74 2.96 -13.53 -32.61
CA LYS A 74 1.96 -13.90 -31.59
C LYS A 74 2.45 -15.05 -30.70
N LEU A 75 3.01 -16.10 -31.29
CA LEU A 75 3.53 -17.24 -30.52
C LEU A 75 4.72 -16.86 -29.64
N GLU A 76 5.62 -16.02 -30.14
CA GLU A 76 6.75 -15.50 -29.36
C GLU A 76 6.27 -14.67 -28.17
N GLU A 77 5.27 -13.81 -28.37
CA GLU A 77 4.66 -13.03 -27.29
C GLU A 77 4.01 -13.94 -26.24
N GLU A 78 3.23 -14.94 -26.67
CA GLU A 78 2.60 -15.90 -25.75
C GLU A 78 3.64 -16.71 -24.97
N ALA A 79 4.75 -17.12 -25.60
CA ALA A 79 5.85 -17.80 -24.93
C ALA A 79 6.56 -16.87 -23.92
N ALA A 80 6.79 -15.60 -24.28
CA ALA A 80 7.38 -14.61 -23.39
C ALA A 80 6.48 -14.31 -22.19
N TRP A 81 5.16 -14.19 -22.41
CA TRP A 81 4.18 -14.02 -21.33
C TRP A 81 4.16 -15.22 -20.38
N ARG A 82 4.09 -16.46 -20.91
CA ARG A 82 4.14 -17.67 -20.08
C ARG A 82 5.42 -17.77 -19.26
N LYS A 83 6.56 -17.37 -19.83
CA LYS A 83 7.83 -17.29 -19.08
C LYS A 83 7.75 -16.26 -17.96
N ALA A 84 7.12 -15.11 -18.20
CA ALA A 84 6.93 -14.07 -17.19
C ALA A 84 5.99 -14.52 -16.06
N GLU A 85 4.89 -15.19 -16.39
CA GLU A 85 3.97 -15.79 -15.41
C GLU A 85 4.61 -16.92 -14.61
N ALA A 86 5.39 -17.79 -15.25
CA ALA A 86 6.09 -18.87 -14.55
C ALA A 86 7.15 -18.35 -13.57
N ALA A 87 7.84 -17.25 -13.91
CA ALA A 87 8.78 -16.60 -13.01
C ALA A 87 8.05 -15.81 -11.90
N ASN A 88 6.90 -15.20 -12.22
CA ASN A 88 6.07 -14.38 -11.33
C ASN A 88 6.88 -13.34 -10.53
N THR A 89 7.82 -12.68 -11.21
CA THR A 89 8.63 -11.61 -10.62
C THR A 89 8.32 -10.28 -11.29
N ILE A 90 8.51 -9.19 -10.55
CA ILE A 90 8.38 -7.84 -11.10
C ILE A 90 9.24 -7.67 -12.35
N LEU A 91 10.51 -8.13 -12.30
CA LEU A 91 11.43 -7.99 -13.43
C LEU A 91 10.94 -8.74 -14.66
N SER A 92 10.43 -9.97 -14.49
CA SER A 92 9.95 -10.75 -15.62
C SER A 92 8.74 -10.11 -16.32
N TYR A 93 7.83 -9.50 -15.56
CA TYR A 93 6.72 -8.71 -16.11
C TYR A 93 7.17 -7.38 -16.73
N TYR A 94 8.16 -6.73 -16.13
CA TYR A 94 8.74 -5.50 -16.66
C TYR A 94 9.46 -5.76 -18.01
N ASP A 95 10.26 -6.82 -18.09
CA ASP A 95 10.92 -7.25 -19.32
C ASP A 95 9.93 -7.59 -20.43
N TYR A 96 8.82 -8.27 -20.09
CA TYR A 96 7.73 -8.52 -21.02
C TYR A 96 7.14 -7.20 -21.56
N ASN A 97 6.76 -6.26 -20.69
CA ASN A 97 6.20 -4.96 -21.10
C ASN A 97 7.16 -4.10 -21.92
N ARG A 98 8.46 -4.22 -21.65
CA ARG A 98 9.51 -3.53 -22.42
C ARG A 98 9.64 -4.12 -23.82
N ARG A 99 9.58 -5.45 -23.97
CA ARG A 99 9.69 -6.13 -25.26
C ARG A 99 8.41 -6.04 -26.09
N TYR A 100 7.24 -6.00 -25.42
CA TYR A 100 5.92 -5.90 -26.06
C TYR A 100 5.12 -4.70 -25.52
N PRO A 101 5.49 -3.45 -25.88
CA PRO A 101 4.81 -2.25 -25.38
C PRO A 101 3.34 -2.13 -25.79
N SER A 102 2.91 -2.79 -26.85
CA SER A 102 1.50 -2.86 -27.26
C SER A 102 0.98 -4.31 -27.23
N GLY A 103 1.62 -5.15 -26.41
CA GLY A 103 1.28 -6.55 -26.27
C GLY A 103 -0.09 -6.77 -25.64
N LYS A 104 -0.70 -7.91 -25.96
CA LYS A 104 -1.99 -8.37 -25.45
C LYS A 104 -2.04 -8.43 -23.93
N TYR A 105 -0.92 -8.78 -23.28
CA TYR A 105 -0.85 -9.00 -21.83
C TYR A 105 -0.29 -7.80 -21.06
N ARG A 106 -0.12 -6.64 -21.70
CA ARG A 106 0.50 -5.46 -21.09
C ARG A 106 -0.17 -5.06 -19.77
N ASP A 107 -1.49 -4.94 -19.78
CA ASP A 107 -2.23 -4.48 -18.59
C ASP A 107 -2.19 -5.52 -17.46
N GLN A 108 -2.21 -6.81 -17.82
CA GLN A 108 -2.08 -7.90 -16.86
C GLN A 108 -0.68 -7.89 -16.21
N ALA A 109 0.37 -7.66 -17.00
CA ALA A 109 1.72 -7.49 -16.49
C ALA A 109 1.83 -6.29 -15.52
N LEU A 110 1.23 -5.14 -15.87
CA LEU A 110 1.22 -3.96 -14.99
C LEU A 110 0.46 -4.20 -13.68
N GLN A 111 -0.67 -4.90 -13.73
CA GLN A 111 -1.42 -5.29 -12.52
C GLN A 111 -0.63 -6.27 -11.65
N ALA A 112 0.06 -7.25 -12.28
CA ALA A 112 0.92 -8.18 -11.57
C ALA A 112 2.08 -7.45 -10.88
N ILE A 113 2.71 -6.50 -11.57
CA ILE A 113 3.75 -5.64 -11.00
C ILE A 113 3.23 -4.90 -9.76
N LYS A 114 2.10 -4.19 -9.86
CA LYS A 114 1.50 -3.45 -8.72
C LYS A 114 1.20 -4.36 -7.52
N ARG A 115 0.66 -5.55 -7.76
CA ARG A 115 0.42 -6.53 -6.68
C ARG A 115 1.72 -6.97 -6.00
N LEU A 116 2.75 -7.29 -6.78
CA LEU A 116 4.03 -7.75 -6.24
C LEU A 116 4.78 -6.63 -5.51
N GLU A 117 4.67 -5.38 -5.97
CA GLU A 117 5.15 -4.19 -5.27
C GLU A 117 4.55 -4.06 -3.88
N GLU A 118 3.23 -4.08 -3.83
CA GLU A 118 2.48 -3.96 -2.58
C GLU A 118 2.82 -5.10 -1.62
N GLU A 119 2.90 -6.33 -2.12
CA GLU A 119 3.33 -7.49 -1.33
C GLU A 119 4.72 -7.25 -0.71
N LYS A 120 5.70 -6.81 -1.51
CA LYS A 120 7.05 -6.52 -1.00
C LYS A 120 7.04 -5.37 0.02
N ALA A 121 6.23 -4.34 -0.18
CA ALA A 121 6.08 -3.25 0.78
C ALA A 121 5.47 -3.73 2.10
N TRP A 122 4.42 -4.55 2.03
CA TRP A 122 3.79 -5.17 3.19
C TRP A 122 4.77 -6.05 3.97
N GLN A 123 5.52 -6.92 3.27
CA GLN A 123 6.54 -7.77 3.90
C GLN A 123 7.63 -6.96 4.61
N ARG A 124 8.03 -5.81 4.05
CA ARG A 124 8.96 -4.88 4.73
C ARG A 124 8.34 -4.30 6.00
N ALA A 125 7.08 -3.87 5.96
CA ALA A 125 6.39 -3.33 7.12
C ALA A 125 6.25 -4.37 8.25
N VAL A 126 5.83 -5.59 7.92
CA VAL A 126 5.71 -6.70 8.87
C VAL A 126 7.07 -7.08 9.48
N ARG A 127 8.14 -7.13 8.67
CA ARG A 127 9.49 -7.42 9.18
C ARG A 127 10.02 -6.33 10.09
N ALA A 128 9.75 -5.06 9.77
CA ALA A 128 10.16 -3.95 10.62
C ALA A 128 9.36 -3.91 11.93
N HIS A 129 8.07 -4.28 11.89
CA HIS A 129 7.16 -4.28 13.04
C HIS A 129 7.19 -2.93 13.82
N THR A 130 7.24 -1.82 13.10
CA THR A 130 7.24 -0.47 13.67
C THR A 130 6.03 0.33 13.22
N LEU A 131 5.59 1.27 14.04
CA LEU A 131 4.50 2.19 13.72
C LEU A 131 4.78 2.94 12.40
N SER A 132 6.00 3.47 12.25
CA SER A 132 6.41 4.20 11.05
C SER A 132 6.29 3.36 9.76
N ALA A 133 6.67 2.07 9.80
CA ALA A 133 6.64 1.23 8.62
C ALA A 133 5.20 0.90 8.17
N PHE A 134 4.28 0.69 9.11
CA PHE A 134 2.86 0.49 8.80
C PHE A 134 2.17 1.77 8.33
N LEU A 135 2.54 2.93 8.90
CA LEU A 135 2.05 4.23 8.43
C LEU A 135 2.53 4.54 7.00
N GLU A 136 3.82 4.30 6.69
CA GLU A 136 4.35 4.45 5.33
C GLU A 136 3.63 3.53 4.34
N TYR A 137 3.33 2.29 4.75
CA TYR A 137 2.55 1.37 3.91
C TYR A 137 1.15 1.93 3.60
N LYS A 138 0.41 2.43 4.61
CA LYS A 138 -0.92 3.01 4.42
C LYS A 138 -0.92 4.27 3.55
N ASP A 139 0.11 5.11 3.69
CA ASP A 139 0.28 6.31 2.87
C ASP A 139 0.52 5.95 1.40
N ARG A 140 1.41 4.98 1.13
CA ARG A 140 1.71 4.55 -0.24
C ARG A 140 0.59 3.73 -0.88
N TYR A 141 -0.19 2.98 -0.09
CA TYR A 141 -1.26 2.10 -0.57
C TYR A 141 -2.57 2.32 0.21
N PRO A 142 -3.25 3.47 0.06
CA PRO A 142 -4.43 3.82 0.86
C PRO A 142 -5.65 2.94 0.61
N GLN A 143 -5.73 2.31 -0.58
CA GLN A 143 -6.77 1.33 -0.95
C GLN A 143 -6.13 -0.05 -1.16
N GLY A 144 -5.01 -0.30 -0.50
CA GLY A 144 -4.25 -1.54 -0.59
C GLY A 144 -4.97 -2.72 0.08
N ARG A 145 -4.62 -3.93 -0.33
CA ARG A 145 -5.18 -5.18 0.18
C ARG A 145 -4.82 -5.46 1.65
N TYR A 146 -3.79 -4.81 2.18
CA TYR A 146 -3.33 -5.00 3.57
C TYR A 146 -3.59 -3.79 4.47
N VAL A 147 -4.38 -2.80 4.03
CA VAL A 147 -4.66 -1.59 4.83
C VAL A 147 -5.31 -1.93 6.17
N GLU A 148 -6.33 -2.80 6.17
CA GLU A 148 -7.02 -3.24 7.39
C GLU A 148 -6.05 -3.95 8.35
N LYS A 149 -5.21 -4.86 7.82
CA LYS A 149 -4.19 -5.54 8.62
C LYS A 149 -3.13 -4.56 9.16
N ALA A 150 -2.73 -3.56 8.36
CA ALA A 150 -1.81 -2.52 8.79
C ALA A 150 -2.41 -1.73 9.97
N GLU A 151 -3.70 -1.43 9.92
CA GLU A 151 -4.43 -0.77 11.02
C GLU A 151 -4.45 -1.62 12.28
N GLU A 152 -4.72 -2.92 12.17
CA GLU A 152 -4.66 -3.85 13.31
C GLU A 152 -3.28 -3.83 13.97
N HIS A 153 -2.20 -3.90 13.20
CA HIS A 153 -0.84 -3.82 13.72
C HIS A 153 -0.53 -2.46 14.37
N ILE A 154 -0.98 -1.36 13.76
CA ILE A 154 -0.84 -0.01 14.33
C ILE A 154 -1.53 0.06 15.70
N GLN A 155 -2.79 -0.38 15.77
CA GLN A 155 -3.54 -0.37 17.02
C GLN A 155 -2.91 -1.26 18.07
N ALA A 156 -2.38 -2.44 17.69
CA ALA A 156 -1.67 -3.32 18.61
C ALA A 156 -0.39 -2.68 19.18
N ILE A 157 0.40 -2.01 18.35
CA ILE A 157 1.61 -1.30 18.79
C ILE A 157 1.23 -0.16 19.74
N LEU A 158 0.28 0.69 19.36
CA LEU A 158 -0.17 1.81 20.19
C LEU A 158 -0.76 1.34 21.52
N ALA A 159 -1.53 0.26 21.51
CA ALA A 159 -2.06 -0.35 22.72
C ALA A 159 -0.93 -0.84 23.64
N SER A 160 0.09 -1.50 23.08
CA SER A 160 1.23 -2.00 23.86
C SER A 160 2.08 -0.88 24.48
N GLU A 161 2.20 0.27 23.82
CA GLU A 161 2.92 1.44 24.35
C GLU A 161 2.15 2.14 25.47
N GLN A 162 0.81 2.21 25.36
CA GLN A 162 -0.06 2.91 26.31
C GLN A 162 -0.44 2.06 27.52
N GLU A 163 -0.47 0.73 27.37
CA GLU A 163 -0.94 -0.21 28.40
C GLU A 163 -0.22 -0.05 29.75
N PRO A 164 1.13 0.04 29.85
CA PRO A 164 1.80 0.21 31.13
C PRO A 164 1.42 1.52 31.83
N ALA A 165 1.30 2.62 31.08
CA ALA A 165 0.92 3.91 31.62
C ALA A 165 -0.54 3.91 32.11
N ALA A 166 -1.45 3.34 31.32
CA ALA A 166 -2.85 3.17 31.70
C ALA A 166 -3.01 2.29 32.94
N TRP A 167 -2.18 1.25 33.09
CA TRP A 167 -2.15 0.41 34.28
C TRP A 167 -1.65 1.19 35.52
N GLN A 168 -0.58 1.99 35.38
CA GLN A 168 -0.11 2.84 36.47
C GLN A 168 -1.16 3.87 36.90
N GLU A 169 -1.90 4.48 35.97
CA GLU A 169 -3.00 5.38 36.28
C GLU A 169 -4.14 4.67 37.04
N ALA A 170 -4.48 3.44 36.65
CA ALA A 170 -5.48 2.62 37.34
C ALA A 170 -5.04 2.30 38.79
N LEU A 171 -3.76 1.96 38.99
CA LEU A 171 -3.19 1.75 40.33
C LEU A 171 -3.17 3.03 41.16
N ALA A 172 -2.82 4.17 40.56
CA ALA A 172 -2.72 5.46 41.25
C ALA A 172 -4.10 5.99 41.66
N SER A 173 -5.10 5.85 40.78
CA SER A 173 -6.49 6.23 41.08
C SER A 173 -7.13 5.29 42.10
N ASN A 174 -6.83 3.98 42.00
CA ASN A 174 -7.38 2.92 42.86
C ASN A 174 -8.91 3.02 43.04
N THR A 175 -9.63 3.34 41.98
CA THR A 175 -11.10 3.41 41.95
C THR A 175 -11.70 2.32 41.08
N GLU A 176 -12.98 2.02 41.28
CA GLU A 176 -13.70 1.06 40.43
C GLU A 176 -13.73 1.51 38.97
N GLU A 177 -13.94 2.80 38.74
CA GLU A 177 -13.96 3.39 37.39
C GLU A 177 -12.61 3.25 36.70
N GLY A 178 -11.50 3.42 37.43
CA GLY A 178 -10.14 3.27 36.91
C GLY A 178 -9.86 1.85 36.43
N TYR A 179 -10.13 0.86 37.28
CA TYR A 179 -9.94 -0.55 36.93
C TYR A 179 -10.92 -1.02 35.83
N HIS A 180 -12.19 -0.59 35.85
CA HIS A 180 -13.14 -0.93 34.79
C HIS A 180 -12.76 -0.31 33.44
N ARG A 181 -12.28 0.94 33.42
CA ARG A 181 -11.78 1.60 32.20
C ARG A 181 -10.61 0.79 31.63
N PHE A 182 -9.64 0.41 32.46
CA PHE A 182 -8.51 -0.41 32.05
C PHE A 182 -8.94 -1.75 31.45
N LEU A 183 -9.82 -2.50 32.14
CA LEU A 183 -10.32 -3.80 31.67
C LEU A 183 -11.14 -3.71 30.38
N LYS A 184 -11.87 -2.61 30.18
CA LYS A 184 -12.63 -2.36 28.95
C LYS A 184 -11.71 -2.09 27.75
N THR A 185 -10.66 -1.29 27.95
CA THR A 185 -9.71 -0.93 26.90
C THR A 185 -8.73 -2.07 26.59
N TYR A 186 -8.29 -2.81 27.62
CA TYR A 186 -7.27 -3.86 27.51
C TYR A 186 -7.76 -5.21 28.08
N PRO A 187 -8.79 -5.84 27.48
CA PRO A 187 -9.41 -7.04 28.03
C PRO A 187 -8.51 -8.28 28.06
N LYS A 188 -7.47 -8.33 27.20
CA LYS A 188 -6.50 -9.43 27.12
C LYS A 188 -5.15 -9.10 27.75
N SER A 189 -5.06 -8.01 28.50
CA SER A 189 -3.82 -7.59 29.18
C SER A 189 -3.36 -8.63 30.21
N PRO A 190 -2.04 -8.87 30.37
CA PRO A 190 -1.52 -9.63 31.51
C PRO A 190 -1.91 -9.02 32.86
N PHE A 191 -2.17 -7.71 32.94
CA PHE A 191 -2.62 -7.03 34.16
C PHE A 191 -4.11 -7.19 34.44
N ALA A 192 -4.89 -7.80 33.53
CA ALA A 192 -6.34 -7.92 33.70
C ALA A 192 -6.73 -8.69 34.97
N ALA A 193 -5.99 -9.76 35.31
CA ALA A 193 -6.22 -10.51 36.55
C ALA A 193 -5.98 -9.64 37.80
N SER A 194 -4.90 -8.85 37.79
CA SER A 194 -4.57 -7.92 38.89
C SER A 194 -5.59 -6.78 39.02
N ALA A 195 -6.06 -6.23 37.90
CA ALA A 195 -7.12 -5.21 37.89
C ALA A 195 -8.43 -5.77 38.47
N GLN A 196 -8.80 -7.00 38.12
CA GLN A 196 -9.98 -7.67 38.66
C GLN A 196 -9.85 -7.94 40.17
N GLU A 197 -8.65 -8.30 40.63
CA GLU A 197 -8.38 -8.46 42.06
C GLU A 197 -8.53 -7.13 42.82
N GLY A 198 -8.05 -6.02 42.26
CA GLY A 198 -8.24 -4.68 42.79
C GLY A 198 -9.72 -4.31 42.95
N LEU A 199 -10.53 -4.56 41.92
CA LEU A 199 -12.00 -4.39 41.98
C LEU A 199 -12.64 -5.22 43.08
N ASN A 200 -12.27 -6.50 43.19
CA ASN A 200 -12.81 -7.38 44.21
C ASN A 200 -12.47 -6.88 45.63
N LYS A 201 -11.26 -6.33 45.83
CA LYS A 201 -10.86 -5.71 47.11
C LYS A 201 -11.69 -4.48 47.42
N LEU A 202 -11.89 -3.57 46.46
CA LEU A 202 -12.72 -2.38 46.63
C LEU A 202 -14.17 -2.73 46.95
N GLN A 203 -14.73 -3.71 46.24
CA GLN A 203 -16.10 -4.16 46.47
C GLN A 203 -16.28 -4.77 47.87
N ARG A 204 -15.32 -5.59 48.33
CA ARG A 204 -15.33 -6.13 49.69
C ARG A 204 -15.24 -5.03 50.75
N ALA A 205 -14.40 -4.02 50.53
CA ALA A 205 -14.28 -2.87 51.42
C ALA A 205 -15.58 -2.05 51.49
N LYS A 206 -16.26 -1.83 50.36
CA LYS A 206 -17.57 -1.14 50.33
C LYS A 206 -18.64 -1.89 51.12
N VAL A 207 -18.75 -3.20 50.92
CA VAL A 207 -19.71 -4.04 51.65
C VAL A 207 -19.43 -4.00 53.15
N ALA A 208 -18.16 -4.13 53.56
CA ALA A 208 -17.77 -4.05 54.96
C ALA A 208 -18.10 -2.68 55.58
N ALA A 209 -17.84 -1.58 54.88
CA ALA A 209 -18.15 -0.23 55.34
C ALA A 209 -19.67 0.02 55.49
N GLU A 210 -20.47 -0.50 54.55
CA GLU A 210 -21.93 -0.42 54.61
C GLU A 210 -22.50 -1.25 55.76
N GLU A 211 -21.97 -2.45 55.99
CA GLU A 211 -22.34 -3.27 57.16
C GLU A 211 -22.00 -2.57 58.48
N GLU A 212 -20.82 -1.96 58.59
CA GLU A 212 -20.43 -1.21 59.77
C GLU A 212 -21.35 0.00 59.99
N ARG A 213 -21.69 0.74 58.93
CA ARG A 213 -22.64 1.86 59.00
C ARG A 213 -24.01 1.41 59.50
N ARG A 214 -24.49 0.25 59.05
CA ARG A 214 -25.76 -0.35 59.51
C ARG A 214 -25.70 -0.73 60.98
N ARG A 215 -24.60 -1.36 61.43
CA ARG A 215 -24.40 -1.70 62.85
C ARG A 215 -24.44 -0.45 63.73
N ARG A 216 -23.70 0.61 63.35
CA ARG A 216 -23.69 1.88 64.08
C ARG A 216 -25.08 2.55 64.14
N MET A 217 -25.82 2.55 63.03
CA MET A 217 -27.20 3.06 63.02
C MET A 217 -28.11 2.26 63.96
N GLN A 218 -27.97 0.94 63.97
CA GLN A 218 -28.79 0.07 64.81
C GLN A 218 -28.46 0.25 66.30
N GLU A 219 -27.19 0.41 66.64
CA GLU A 219 -26.75 0.76 68.00
C GLU A 219 -27.31 2.12 68.44
N GLN A 220 -27.24 3.15 67.58
CA GLN A 220 -27.83 4.46 67.87
C GLN A 220 -29.35 4.38 68.06
N ALA A 221 -30.07 3.64 67.21
CA ALA A 221 -31.51 3.43 67.34
C ALA A 221 -31.87 2.72 68.66
N ASN A 222 -31.07 1.72 69.06
CA ASN A 222 -31.25 1.02 70.33
C ASN A 222 -31.03 1.95 71.53
N LEU A 223 -29.98 2.78 71.49
CA LEU A 223 -29.70 3.78 72.53
C LEU A 223 -30.81 4.83 72.63
N GLN A 224 -31.30 5.33 71.49
CA GLN A 224 -32.39 6.29 71.46
C GLN A 224 -33.70 5.68 71.98
N THR A 225 -33.96 4.41 71.66
CA THR A 225 -35.08 3.66 72.24
C THR A 225 -34.96 3.52 73.75
N GLN A 226 -33.76 3.24 74.28
CA GLN A 226 -33.52 3.18 75.73
C GLN A 226 -33.70 4.55 76.40
N GLN A 227 -33.23 5.64 75.77
CA GLN A 227 -33.45 7.00 76.27
C GLN A 227 -34.94 7.35 76.29
N ASN A 228 -35.68 7.08 75.22
CA ASN A 228 -37.14 7.30 75.16
C ASN A 228 -37.89 6.51 76.24
N LYS A 229 -37.50 5.24 76.49
CA LYS A 229 -38.05 4.45 77.60
C LYS A 229 -37.72 5.04 78.98
N LYS A 230 -36.55 5.67 79.16
CA LYS A 230 -36.20 6.35 80.43
C LYS A 230 -36.99 7.65 80.63
N LEU A 231 -37.32 8.38 79.56
CA LEU A 231 -38.21 9.54 79.62
C LEU A 231 -39.67 9.15 79.89
N GLN A 232 -40.12 7.98 79.43
CA GLN A 232 -41.42 7.40 79.76
C GLN A 232 -41.40 6.71 81.14
N ARG A 233 -41.25 7.48 82.23
CA ARG A 233 -41.64 7.01 83.57
C ARG A 233 -43.09 7.42 83.86
N PRO A 234 -43.90 6.60 84.56
CA PRO A 234 -45.29 6.95 84.83
C PRO A 234 -45.33 8.05 85.88
N GLY A 235 -45.79 9.23 85.48
CA GLY A 235 -45.89 10.39 86.36
C GLY A 235 -46.63 11.54 85.71
N SER A 236 -47.88 11.70 86.13
CA SER A 236 -48.80 12.85 85.97
C SER A 236 -49.25 13.26 84.57
N GLU A 237 -50.56 13.17 84.41
CA GLU A 237 -51.44 13.77 83.41
C GLU A 237 -51.26 15.30 83.28
N ALA A 238 -51.30 15.85 82.07
CA ALA A 238 -51.90 17.15 81.76
C ALA A 238 -52.07 17.36 80.23
N PRO A 239 -53.08 18.13 79.76
CA PRO A 239 -53.62 18.07 78.41
C PRO A 239 -52.89 18.98 77.40
N LEU A 240 -52.93 18.56 76.14
CA LEU A 240 -52.41 19.27 74.95
C LEU A 240 -53.28 20.49 74.61
N GLU A 241 -52.70 21.68 74.69
CA GLU A 241 -53.18 22.87 73.98
C GLU A 241 -51.99 23.75 73.56
N ILE A 242 -52.20 24.53 72.48
CA ILE A 242 -51.35 25.61 71.93
C ILE A 242 -50.48 25.24 70.68
N LEU A 243 -51.17 25.29 69.53
CA LEU A 243 -50.95 26.25 68.42
C LEU A 243 -49.54 26.44 67.83
N TRP A 244 -49.34 25.94 66.59
CA TRP A 244 -48.73 26.73 65.51
C TRP A 244 -49.49 26.55 64.20
N ARG A 245 -50.20 27.61 63.83
CA ARG A 245 -51.00 27.74 62.61
C ARG A 245 -50.18 28.53 61.58
N LYS A 246 -50.32 28.12 60.32
CA LYS A 246 -50.18 28.89 59.04
C LYS A 246 -48.92 28.67 58.19
N ARG A 247 -49.14 27.89 57.13
CA ARG A 247 -48.49 27.89 55.82
C ARG A 247 -48.86 29.15 55.00
N LEU A 248 -47.84 29.71 54.30
CA LEU A 248 -47.77 30.35 52.95
C LEU A 248 -48.50 31.70 52.67
N PRO A 249 -48.23 32.47 51.57
CA PRO A 249 -47.15 32.51 50.52
C PRO A 249 -46.71 33.95 50.03
N ILE A 250 -46.00 34.06 48.86
CA ILE A 250 -45.77 35.22 47.94
C ILE A 250 -44.53 36.09 48.28
N GLY A 251 -43.58 36.50 47.43
CA GLY A 251 -43.45 36.65 45.98
C GLY A 251 -43.01 38.10 45.67
N ILE A 252 -41.75 38.35 45.30
CA ILE A 252 -41.28 39.67 44.81
C ILE A 252 -40.29 39.45 43.66
N GLY A 253 -40.61 40.00 42.49
CA GLY A 253 -39.69 40.24 41.38
C GLY A 253 -39.23 41.69 41.34
N LEU A 254 -38.02 41.89 40.80
CA LEU A 254 -37.42 43.12 40.24
C LEU A 254 -36.30 42.56 39.33
N GLY A 255 -36.18 42.76 38.02
CA GLY A 255 -36.72 43.78 37.14
C GLY A 255 -35.66 44.85 36.83
N VAL A 256 -34.76 44.61 35.86
CA VAL A 256 -34.12 45.58 34.92
C VAL A 256 -33.46 44.72 33.81
N LEU A 257 -34.01 44.58 32.60
CA LEU A 257 -34.03 45.50 31.43
C LEU A 257 -32.67 45.82 30.81
N LEU A 258 -32.44 45.27 29.61
CA LEU A 258 -31.84 45.88 28.39
C LEU A 258 -31.41 44.72 27.48
N GLY A 259 -31.81 44.54 26.22
CA GLY A 259 -32.69 45.21 25.26
C GLY A 259 -32.44 44.46 23.94
N MET A 260 -33.32 43.53 23.57
CA MET A 260 -34.18 43.60 22.37
C MET A 260 -33.48 44.03 21.06
N LEU A 261 -33.27 43.08 20.13
CA LEU A 261 -33.99 42.94 18.83
C LEU A 261 -33.09 43.44 17.66
N LEU A 262 -33.05 42.95 16.42
CA LEU A 262 -33.63 41.85 15.63
C LEU A 262 -32.71 41.74 14.38
N ILE A 263 -32.31 40.54 13.95
CA ILE A 263 -32.76 39.84 12.71
C ILE A 263 -32.76 40.69 11.43
N TRP A 264 -32.02 40.24 10.40
CA TRP A 264 -32.44 39.79 9.04
C TRP A 264 -31.20 39.82 8.12
N GLY A 265 -30.93 38.95 7.15
CA GLY A 265 -31.68 37.89 6.49
C GLY A 265 -30.73 37.12 5.55
N LEU A 266 -31.19 35.95 5.11
CA LEU A 266 -30.48 35.01 4.25
C LEU A 266 -30.61 35.33 2.75
N SER A 267 -29.62 34.82 1.99
CA SER A 267 -29.73 34.25 0.63
C SER A 267 -29.58 35.18 -0.58
N LYS A 268 -28.52 34.97 -1.37
CA LYS A 268 -28.56 34.11 -2.57
C LYS A 268 -27.18 33.86 -3.19
N ARG A 269 -27.14 32.76 -3.95
CA ARG A 269 -26.05 32.15 -4.71
C ARG A 269 -25.79 32.78 -6.08
N ASN A 270 -24.58 32.52 -6.57
CA ASN A 270 -24.18 31.99 -7.90
C ASN A 270 -23.46 32.87 -8.94
N ASP A 271 -22.55 32.14 -9.63
CA ASP A 271 -21.90 32.30 -10.94
C ASP A 271 -20.62 33.17 -10.99
N VAL A 272 -19.39 32.65 -11.25
CA VAL A 272 -18.79 31.81 -12.33
C VAL A 272 -18.17 32.65 -13.47
N SER A 273 -16.81 32.61 -13.51
CA SER A 273 -15.89 32.60 -14.69
C SER A 273 -15.67 33.90 -15.51
N PRO A 274 -14.64 33.99 -16.41
CA PRO A 274 -13.37 33.24 -16.55
C PRO A 274 -12.13 34.10 -17.03
N ILE A 275 -11.03 33.40 -17.33
CA ILE A 275 -9.91 33.68 -18.28
C ILE A 275 -8.79 34.65 -17.87
N GLY A 276 -7.58 34.09 -17.89
CA GLY A 276 -6.34 34.75 -18.25
C GLY A 276 -5.38 33.70 -18.80
N GLN A 277 -5.51 33.42 -20.10
CA GLN A 277 -4.51 32.73 -20.91
C GLN A 277 -3.30 33.65 -21.13
N ASP A 278 -2.20 33.04 -21.58
CA ASP A 278 -1.08 33.57 -22.37
C ASP A 278 0.24 33.07 -21.75
N THR A 279 1.15 32.40 -22.44
CA THR A 279 1.27 32.05 -23.85
C THR A 279 2.26 30.90 -23.96
N GLU A 280 1.96 30.02 -24.91
CA GLU A 280 2.83 29.01 -25.46
C GLU A 280 3.96 29.69 -26.27
N GLN A 281 5.22 29.35 -25.99
CA GLN A 281 6.26 29.45 -27.01
C GLN A 281 6.97 28.11 -27.11
N ALA A 282 6.63 27.42 -28.20
CA ALA A 282 7.29 26.22 -28.68
C ALA A 282 8.75 26.54 -29.05
N GLY A 283 9.68 26.05 -28.23
CA GLY A 283 11.07 25.85 -28.63
C GLY A 283 11.24 24.41 -29.10
N GLN A 284 11.55 24.24 -30.38
CA GLN A 284 12.05 22.97 -30.91
C GLN A 284 13.38 22.65 -30.21
N ASP A 285 13.39 21.67 -29.30
CA ASP A 285 14.64 21.22 -28.68
C ASP A 285 14.90 19.76 -29.08
N THR A 286 15.81 19.62 -30.03
CA THR A 286 16.36 18.33 -30.44
C THR A 286 17.07 17.71 -29.25
N ALA A 287 16.56 16.58 -28.75
CA ALA A 287 17.24 15.79 -27.73
C ALA A 287 18.67 15.46 -28.16
N ASN A 288 19.64 16.20 -27.63
CA ASN A 288 21.06 15.96 -27.87
C ASN A 288 21.53 14.85 -26.94
N TYR A 289 21.64 13.63 -27.50
CA TYR A 289 22.15 12.45 -26.80
C TYR A 289 23.68 12.53 -26.67
N GLY A 290 24.21 12.03 -25.55
CA GLY A 290 25.63 11.95 -25.27
C GLY A 290 26.00 10.72 -24.46
N SER A 291 27.26 10.67 -24.01
CA SER A 291 27.73 9.66 -23.06
C SER A 291 28.77 10.24 -22.12
N VAL A 292 28.80 9.76 -20.88
CA VAL A 292 29.77 10.12 -19.85
C VAL A 292 30.40 8.85 -19.28
N ARG A 293 31.70 8.87 -18.98
CA ARG A 293 32.36 7.79 -18.23
C ARG A 293 32.53 8.20 -16.78
N LEU A 294 31.95 7.43 -15.86
CA LEU A 294 32.00 7.66 -14.41
C LEU A 294 32.41 6.35 -13.73
N SER A 295 33.44 6.40 -12.90
CA SER A 295 33.90 5.25 -12.10
C SER A 295 34.11 3.96 -12.92
N GLY A 296 34.61 4.08 -14.16
CA GLY A 296 34.84 2.95 -15.07
C GLY A 296 33.63 2.51 -15.90
N HIS A 297 32.42 3.00 -15.61
CA HIS A 297 31.20 2.70 -16.36
C HIS A 297 30.85 3.83 -17.34
N ALA A 298 30.43 3.47 -18.55
CA ALA A 298 29.90 4.43 -19.53
C ALA A 298 28.38 4.52 -19.38
N TYR A 299 27.87 5.72 -19.17
CA TYR A 299 26.44 6.01 -19.06
C TYR A 299 26.02 6.88 -20.25
N ARG A 300 24.89 6.55 -20.87
CA ARG A 300 24.26 7.44 -21.85
C ARG A 300 23.66 8.65 -21.13
N THR A 301 23.74 9.80 -21.78
CA THR A 301 23.20 11.07 -21.26
C THR A 301 22.26 11.71 -22.27
N ILE A 302 21.38 12.57 -21.79
CA ILE A 302 20.51 13.40 -22.62
C ILE A 302 20.49 14.82 -22.06
N ARG A 303 20.62 15.81 -22.94
CA ARG A 303 20.50 17.22 -22.54
C ARG A 303 19.07 17.69 -22.75
N LEU A 304 18.43 18.19 -21.70
CA LEU A 304 17.05 18.68 -21.68
C LEU A 304 16.96 19.90 -20.77
N ASN A 305 16.38 20.99 -21.26
CA ASN A 305 16.13 22.21 -20.49
C ASN A 305 17.39 22.73 -19.77
N GLY A 306 18.53 22.72 -20.46
CA GLY A 306 19.82 23.18 -19.90
C GLY A 306 20.50 22.19 -18.93
N LEU A 307 19.82 21.15 -18.48
CA LEU A 307 20.37 20.09 -17.63
C LEU A 307 20.84 18.89 -18.46
N THR A 308 21.93 18.26 -18.01
CA THR A 308 22.32 16.94 -18.53
C THR A 308 21.83 15.86 -17.59
N TRP A 309 21.05 14.92 -18.13
CA TRP A 309 20.44 13.81 -17.39
C TRP A 309 21.12 12.50 -17.76
N MET A 310 21.25 11.60 -16.78
CA MET A 310 21.54 10.19 -17.08
C MET A 310 20.33 9.54 -17.77
N ALA A 311 20.57 8.96 -18.95
CA ALA A 311 19.57 8.18 -19.69
C ALA A 311 19.43 6.74 -19.15
N GLU A 312 20.35 6.32 -18.29
CA GLU A 312 20.40 5.01 -17.63
C GLU A 312 20.48 5.19 -16.10
N ASN A 313 20.15 4.15 -15.36
CA ASN A 313 20.17 4.19 -13.90
C ASN A 313 21.62 4.12 -13.39
N LEU A 314 21.96 4.90 -12.35
CA LEU A 314 23.28 4.82 -11.75
C LEU A 314 23.54 3.40 -11.22
N ASN A 315 24.74 2.90 -11.48
CA ASN A 315 25.21 1.59 -11.02
C ASN A 315 26.57 1.74 -10.31
N TYR A 316 26.60 2.62 -9.31
CA TYR A 316 27.76 2.89 -8.46
C TYR A 316 27.65 2.14 -7.12
N GLU A 317 28.58 1.24 -6.84
CA GLU A 317 28.55 0.45 -5.61
C GLU A 317 28.99 1.26 -4.38
N ILE A 318 28.13 1.28 -3.36
CA ILE A 318 28.37 1.88 -2.05
C ILE A 318 27.67 1.06 -0.96
N GLN A 319 28.06 1.25 0.30
CA GLN A 319 27.30 0.77 1.45
C GLN A 319 25.82 1.20 1.34
N ASP A 320 24.91 0.29 1.69
CA ASP A 320 23.45 0.46 1.57
C ASP A 320 22.95 0.62 0.12
N SER A 321 23.65 -0.04 -0.82
CA SER A 321 23.17 -0.29 -2.19
C SER A 321 23.12 -1.78 -2.50
N TRP A 322 22.13 -2.23 -3.25
CA TRP A 322 21.97 -3.65 -3.60
C TRP A 322 21.37 -3.85 -4.99
N CYS A 323 21.62 -5.03 -5.58
CA CYS A 323 20.94 -5.45 -6.80
C CYS A 323 19.52 -5.89 -6.46
N TYR A 324 18.57 -5.63 -7.36
CA TYR A 324 17.22 -6.14 -7.21
C TYR A 324 17.24 -7.68 -7.03
N ASP A 325 16.47 -8.20 -6.08
CA ASP A 325 16.43 -9.64 -5.71
C ASP A 325 17.76 -10.23 -5.24
N ASN A 326 18.75 -9.39 -4.87
CA ASN A 326 20.12 -9.80 -4.52
C ASN A 326 20.82 -10.63 -5.61
N LYS A 327 20.44 -10.46 -6.88
CA LYS A 327 21.09 -11.12 -8.03
C LYS A 327 21.99 -10.13 -8.76
N SER A 328 23.30 -10.40 -8.81
CA SER A 328 24.28 -9.51 -9.42
C SER A 328 23.93 -9.09 -10.86
N ALA A 329 23.49 -10.04 -11.69
CA ALA A 329 23.09 -9.79 -13.09
C ALA A 329 21.97 -8.74 -13.24
N ASN A 330 21.14 -8.52 -12.20
CA ASN A 330 20.10 -7.50 -12.22
C ASN A 330 20.69 -6.08 -12.12
N CYS A 331 21.87 -5.91 -11.49
CA CYS A 331 22.55 -4.61 -11.48
C CYS A 331 22.98 -4.18 -12.87
N ASP A 332 23.45 -5.12 -13.71
CA ASP A 332 23.92 -4.80 -15.06
C ASP A 332 22.77 -4.37 -15.97
N GLN A 333 21.60 -4.99 -15.81
CA GLN A 333 20.43 -4.72 -16.65
C GLN A 333 19.59 -3.54 -16.15
N TYR A 334 19.45 -3.36 -14.84
CA TYR A 334 18.49 -2.41 -14.23
C TYR A 334 19.15 -1.32 -13.38
N GLY A 335 20.45 -1.41 -13.13
CA GLY A 335 21.15 -0.56 -12.15
C GLY A 335 20.96 -1.03 -10.71
N ARG A 336 21.50 -0.24 -9.76
CA ARG A 336 21.44 -0.53 -8.33
C ARG A 336 20.27 0.15 -7.64
N LEU A 337 19.76 -0.49 -6.59
CA LEU A 337 18.86 0.12 -5.64
C LEU A 337 19.67 0.79 -4.53
N TYR A 338 19.19 1.93 -4.05
CA TYR A 338 19.86 2.73 -3.03
C TYR A 338 18.86 3.12 -1.93
N THR A 339 19.33 3.20 -0.69
CA THR A 339 18.64 4.04 0.30
C THR A 339 18.73 5.52 -0.10
N TRP A 340 17.86 6.37 0.45
CA TRP A 340 17.91 7.81 0.19
C TRP A 340 19.28 8.43 0.53
N ASP A 341 19.89 7.97 1.62
CA ASP A 341 21.20 8.46 2.02
C ASP A 341 22.32 7.99 1.08
N ALA A 342 22.29 6.70 0.70
CA ALA A 342 23.21 6.15 -0.29
C ALA A 342 23.06 6.83 -1.66
N ALA A 343 21.85 7.21 -2.06
CA ALA A 343 21.57 7.90 -3.33
C ALA A 343 22.18 9.30 -3.40
N LYS A 344 22.07 10.10 -2.33
CA LYS A 344 22.74 11.41 -2.24
C LYS A 344 24.24 11.27 -2.34
N LYS A 345 24.81 10.32 -1.57
CA LYS A 345 26.25 10.05 -1.53
C LYS A 345 26.77 9.55 -2.88
N SER A 346 26.05 8.64 -3.54
CA SER A 346 26.50 8.04 -4.79
C SER A 346 26.49 9.04 -5.95
N CYS A 347 25.45 9.88 -6.10
CA CYS A 347 25.47 10.95 -7.10
C CYS A 347 26.65 11.91 -6.84
N ALA A 348 26.83 12.38 -5.60
CA ALA A 348 27.89 13.31 -5.26
C ALA A 348 29.29 12.71 -5.49
N ALA A 349 29.48 11.42 -5.16
CA ALA A 349 30.75 10.71 -5.35
C ALA A 349 31.17 10.62 -6.82
N VAL A 350 30.21 10.59 -7.76
CA VAL A 350 30.49 10.60 -9.20
C VAL A 350 30.52 12.00 -9.80
N GLY A 351 30.42 13.06 -8.99
CA GLY A 351 30.42 14.45 -9.45
C GLY A 351 29.08 14.95 -10.03
N TRP A 352 27.99 14.24 -9.73
CA TRP A 352 26.63 14.59 -10.16
C TRP A 352 25.75 14.88 -8.94
N ARG A 353 24.51 15.32 -9.14
CA ARG A 353 23.57 15.53 -8.03
C ARG A 353 22.21 14.88 -8.29
N LEU A 354 21.46 14.70 -7.22
CA LEU A 354 20.04 14.39 -7.33
C LEU A 354 19.30 15.59 -7.96
N PRO A 355 18.35 15.34 -8.87
CA PRO A 355 17.46 16.37 -9.37
C PRO A 355 16.51 16.84 -8.26
N SER A 356 16.07 18.10 -8.35
CA SER A 356 14.94 18.57 -7.54
C SER A 356 13.61 18.05 -8.09
N ASP A 357 12.56 18.07 -7.27
CA ASP A 357 11.21 17.68 -7.71
C ASP A 357 10.71 18.52 -8.88
N GLN A 358 11.10 19.79 -8.95
CA GLN A 358 10.76 20.67 -10.06
C GLN A 358 11.44 20.21 -11.36
N GLU A 359 12.75 19.97 -11.31
CA GLU A 359 13.53 19.49 -12.48
C GLU A 359 13.02 18.13 -12.96
N TRP A 360 12.63 17.26 -12.02
CA TRP A 360 12.00 15.98 -12.34
C TRP A 360 10.67 16.19 -13.08
N ARG A 361 9.78 17.04 -12.57
CA ARG A 361 8.49 17.33 -13.22
C ARG A 361 8.69 17.89 -14.63
N GLU A 362 9.57 18.87 -14.78
CA GLU A 362 9.89 19.48 -16.08
C GLU A 362 10.39 18.42 -17.08
N MET A 363 11.32 17.57 -16.66
CA MET A 363 11.84 16.48 -17.49
C MET A 363 10.75 15.46 -17.87
N THR A 364 9.84 15.09 -16.96
CA THR A 364 8.74 14.17 -17.27
C THR A 364 7.66 14.76 -18.18
N SER A 365 7.55 16.09 -18.24
CA SER A 365 6.57 16.81 -19.05
C SER A 365 7.03 17.06 -20.49
N ALA A 366 8.33 16.92 -20.76
CA ALA A 366 8.90 17.20 -22.08
C ALA A 366 8.50 16.13 -23.14
N PRO A 367 8.16 16.54 -24.38
CA PRO A 367 7.86 15.59 -25.45
C PRO A 367 9.02 14.62 -25.71
N GLY A 368 8.69 13.34 -25.85
CA GLY A 368 9.69 12.31 -26.11
C GLY A 368 10.43 11.77 -24.88
N THR A 369 10.33 12.37 -23.68
CA THR A 369 11.08 11.89 -22.49
C THR A 369 10.42 10.71 -21.77
N LYS A 370 9.29 10.22 -22.26
CA LYS A 370 8.53 9.11 -21.68
C LYS A 370 9.36 7.82 -21.50
N PHE A 371 10.43 7.63 -22.29
CA PHE A 371 11.35 6.50 -22.11
C PHE A 371 12.30 6.66 -20.92
N LEU A 372 12.59 7.89 -20.48
CA LEU A 372 13.35 8.19 -19.26
C LEU A 372 12.56 7.83 -18.01
N THR A 373 11.22 7.90 -18.09
CA THR A 373 10.28 7.55 -17.02
C THR A 373 9.69 6.15 -17.16
N ASN A 374 9.84 5.48 -18.32
CA ASN A 374 9.35 4.12 -18.60
C ASN A 374 10.40 3.02 -18.40
N SER A 375 11.40 3.28 -17.57
CA SER A 375 11.96 2.21 -16.76
C SER A 375 11.19 2.24 -15.45
N LEU A 376 10.67 1.10 -14.97
CA LEU A 376 9.96 0.95 -13.70
C LEU A 376 8.95 2.06 -13.33
N GLY A 377 7.73 1.96 -13.84
CA GLY A 377 6.61 2.57 -13.14
C GLY A 377 6.59 2.07 -11.69
N SER A 378 6.49 2.99 -10.72
CA SER A 378 6.15 2.73 -9.32
C SER A 378 7.19 2.03 -8.40
N PHE A 379 8.32 1.52 -8.89
CA PHE A 379 9.44 1.17 -7.99
C PHE A 379 10.28 2.39 -7.64
N SER A 380 10.36 2.71 -6.35
CA SER A 380 11.29 3.70 -5.79
C SER A 380 12.75 3.49 -6.25
N PRO A 381 13.55 4.56 -6.14
CA PRO A 381 13.86 5.50 -7.19
C PRO A 381 14.94 4.92 -8.12
N MET A 382 14.73 4.93 -9.42
CA MET A 382 15.86 4.85 -10.33
C MET A 382 16.69 6.11 -10.14
N LEU A 383 17.89 5.92 -9.61
CA LEU A 383 18.78 7.03 -9.33
C LEU A 383 19.32 7.58 -10.65
N ARG A 384 18.67 8.61 -11.16
CA ARG A 384 19.15 9.41 -12.28
C ARG A 384 19.70 10.69 -11.70
N CYS A 385 21.01 10.84 -11.73
CA CYS A 385 21.63 12.09 -11.34
C CYS A 385 21.51 13.09 -12.51
N SER A 386 21.49 14.39 -12.18
CA SER A 386 21.61 15.50 -13.12
C SER A 386 22.90 16.27 -12.88
N PHE A 387 23.38 16.95 -13.93
CA PHE A 387 24.56 17.78 -13.89
C PHE A 387 24.31 19.10 -14.64
N LEU A 388 24.76 20.20 -14.05
CA LEU A 388 24.89 21.50 -14.70
C LEU A 388 26.35 21.67 -15.13
N PRO A 389 26.63 21.90 -16.43
CA PRO A 389 27.98 22.16 -16.91
C PRO A 389 28.61 23.44 -16.36
#